data_AF-A0A927R3A4-F1
#
_entry.id   AF-A0A927R3A4-F1
#
_cell.length_a   1.000
_cell.length_b   1.000
_cell.length_c   1.000
_cell.angle_alpha   90.00
_cell.angle_beta   90.00
_cell.angle_gamma   90.00
#
_symmetry.space_group_name_H-M   'P 1'
#
loop_
_entity.id
_entity.type
_entity.pdbx_description
1 polymer ?
#
loop_
_entity_poly.entity_id
_entity_poly.type
_entity_poly.pdbx_seq_one_letter_code
_entity_poly.pdbx_strand_id
1 'polypeptide(L)' 'MHDTATRALWLAVTALAGAIIGVAAGLISWAGSRNPGEAILVGGAAFAGTLALILMAIRFVADRDA' A
#
# COMPACT_ATOMS: atom_id res chain seq x y z
N MET A 1 0.69 -13.35 25.25
CA MET A 1 1.13 -11.99 24.83
C MET A 1 1.68 -11.94 23.39
N HIS A 2 1.28 -12.85 22.47
CA HIS A 2 1.82 -12.88 21.09
C HIS A 2 0.93 -12.23 20.02
N ASP A 3 -0.18 -11.57 20.39
CA ASP A 3 -1.26 -11.31 19.41
C ASP A 3 -1.12 -9.96 18.70
N THR A 4 -0.79 -8.88 19.41
CA THR A 4 -0.83 -7.52 18.85
C THR A 4 0.36 -7.20 17.95
N ALA A 5 1.58 -7.53 18.39
CA ALA A 5 2.80 -7.27 17.62
C ALA A 5 2.85 -8.12 16.34
N THR A 6 2.47 -9.39 16.43
CA THR A 6 2.37 -10.31 15.27
C THR A 6 1.35 -9.81 14.25
N ARG A 7 0.17 -9.36 14.70
CA ARG A 7 -0.86 -8.79 13.83
C ARG A 7 -0.40 -7.49 13.17
N ALA A 8 0.25 -6.60 13.92
CA ALA A 8 0.80 -5.36 13.38
C ALA A 8 1.88 -5.63 12.32
N LEU A 9 2.75 -6.61 12.56
CA LEU A 9 3.77 -7.04 11.62
C LEU A 9 3.14 -7.59 10.33
N TRP A 10 2.11 -8.43 10.44
CA TRP A 10 1.38 -8.94 9.28
C TRP A 10 0.72 -7.84 8.46
N LEU A 11 0.11 -6.84 9.12
CA LEU A 11 -0.46 -5.68 8.44
C LEU A 11 0.62 -4.89 7.67
N ALA A 12 1.77 -4.64 8.30
CA ALA A 12 2.90 -3.98 7.64
C ALA A 12 3.41 -4.77 6.43
N VAL A 13 3.52 -6.10 6.54
CA VAL A 13 3.95 -6.97 5.44
C VAL A 13 2.95 -6.95 4.28
N THR A 14 1.65 -7.02 4.56
CA THR A 14 0.61 -6.96 3.51
C THR A 14 0.54 -5.58 2.84
N ALA A 15 0.74 -4.50 3.59
CA ALA A 15 0.81 -3.15 3.02
C ALA A 15 2.05 -2.98 2.14
N LEU A 16 3.21 -3.47 2.59
CA LEU A 16 4.45 -3.44 1.82
C LEU A 16 4.33 -4.29 0.54
N ALA A 17 3.76 -5.50 0.63
CA ALA A 17 3.53 -6.34 -0.53
C ALA A 17 2.58 -5.68 -1.54
N GLY A 18 1.50 -5.06 -1.08
CA GLY A 18 0.58 -4.29 -1.92
C GLY A 18 1.27 -3.11 -2.62
N ALA A 19 2.13 -2.38 -1.91
CA ALA A 19 2.92 -1.30 -2.47
C ALA A 19 3.88 -1.79 -3.57
N ILE A 20 4.60 -2.89 -3.33
CA ILE A 20 5.51 -3.49 -4.31
C ILE A 20 4.75 -3.95 -5.56
N ILE A 21 3.62 -4.63 -5.39
CA ILE A 21 2.78 -5.09 -6.51
C ILE A 21 2.22 -3.89 -7.29
N GLY A 22 1.76 -2.84 -6.61
CA GLY A 22 1.26 -1.62 -7.25
C GLY A 22 2.33 -0.87 -8.03
N VAL A 23 3.54 -0.77 -7.49
CA VAL A 23 4.71 -0.19 -8.20
C VAL A 23 5.10 -1.05 -9.40
N ALA A 24 5.15 -2.38 -9.25
CA ALA A 24 5.44 -3.29 -10.34
C ALA A 24 4.38 -3.21 -11.47
N ALA A 25 3.10 -3.14 -11.11
CA ALA A 25 2.00 -2.97 -12.07
C ALA A 25 2.09 -1.64 -12.81
N GLY A 26 2.45 -0.53 -12.12
CA GLY A 26 2.68 0.77 -12.75
C GLY A 26 3.89 0.78 -13.69
N LEU A 27 4.97 0.08 -13.33
CA LEU A 27 6.13 -0.11 -14.21
C LEU A 27 5.78 -0.95 -15.44
N ILE A 28 5.00 -2.02 -15.26
CA ILE A 28 4.54 -2.87 -16.36
C ILE A 28 3.58 -2.12 -17.28
N SER A 29 2.66 -1.29 -16.76
CA SER A 29 1.78 -0.48 -17.61
C SER A 29 2.55 0.58 -18.38
N TRP A 30 3.57 1.19 -17.79
CA TRP A 30 4.47 2.13 -18.48
C TRP A 30 5.31 1.46 -19.58
N ALA A 31 5.76 0.22 -19.34
CA ALA A 31 6.52 -0.55 -20.33
C ALA A 31 5.64 -1.13 -21.46
N GLY A 32 4.38 -1.46 -21.16
CA GLY A 32 3.44 -2.09 -22.09
C GLY A 32 2.59 -1.09 -22.90
N SER A 33 2.31 0.09 -22.35
CA SER A 33 1.41 1.07 -22.96
C SER A 33 2.16 2.38 -23.20
N ARG A 34 2.24 2.82 -24.47
CA ARG A 34 2.81 4.13 -24.88
C ARG A 34 1.97 5.34 -24.40
N ASN A 35 1.09 5.16 -23.41
CA ASN A 35 0.19 6.20 -22.92
C ASN A 35 0.55 6.63 -21.49
N PRO A 36 1.18 7.79 -21.30
CA PRO A 36 1.59 8.27 -19.98
C PRO A 36 0.42 8.52 -19.02
N GLY A 37 -0.80 8.75 -19.52
CA GLY A 37 -1.99 8.92 -18.67
C GLY A 37 -2.35 7.65 -17.89
N GLU A 38 -2.16 6.48 -18.51
CA GLU A 38 -2.41 5.18 -17.88
C GLU A 38 -1.40 4.90 -16.76
N ALA A 39 -0.11 5.22 -17.00
CA ALA A 39 0.94 5.05 -16.00
C ALA A 39 0.71 5.93 -14.76
N ILE A 40 0.26 7.18 -14.95
CA ILE A 40 -0.07 8.09 -13.84
C ILE A 40 -1.28 7.59 -13.06
N LEU A 41 -2.32 7.09 -13.72
CA LEU A 41 -3.50 6.53 -13.05
C LEU A 41 -3.16 5.27 -12.25
N VAL A 42 -2.38 4.35 -12.82
CA VAL A 42 -1.99 3.11 -12.14
C VAL A 42 -1.04 3.40 -10.97
N GLY A 43 -0.02 4.24 -11.20
CA GLY A 43 0.91 4.65 -10.14
C GLY A 43 0.23 5.46 -9.03
N GLY A 44 -0.67 6.38 -9.39
CA GLY A 44 -1.46 7.17 -8.46
C GLY A 44 -2.41 6.33 -7.61
N ALA A 45 -3.10 5.36 -8.23
CA ALA A 45 -3.96 4.42 -7.51
C ALA A 45 -3.17 3.53 -6.55
N ALA A 46 -2.00 3.03 -6.96
CA ALA A 46 -1.11 2.25 -6.10
C ALA A 46 -0.59 3.06 -4.91
N PHE A 47 -0.18 4.31 -5.14
CA PHE A 47 0.28 5.21 -4.09
C PHE A 47 -0.86 5.56 -3.11
N ALA A 48 -2.03 5.95 -3.62
CA ALA A 48 -3.18 6.28 -2.80
C ALA A 48 -3.65 5.08 -1.96
N GLY A 49 -3.67 3.87 -2.53
CA GLY A 49 -3.99 2.64 -1.81
C GLY A 49 -2.99 2.35 -0.68
N THR A 50 -1.69 2.51 -0.94
CA THR A 50 -0.64 2.33 0.07
C THR A 50 -0.76 3.37 1.20
N LEU A 51 -0.97 4.64 0.83
CA LEU A 51 -1.15 5.73 1.80
C LEU A 51 -2.37 5.48 2.69
N ALA A 52 -3.48 5.04 2.12
CA ALA A 52 -4.69 4.68 2.87
C ALA A 52 -4.42 3.54 3.86
N LEU A 53 -3.66 2.51 3.48
CA LEU A 53 -3.29 1.41 4.39
C LEU A 53 -2.38 1.89 5.53
N ILE A 54 -1.41 2.77 5.26
CA ILE A 54 -0.55 3.35 6.29
C ILE A 54 -1.38 4.19 7.28
N LEU A 55 -2.26 5.05 6.76
CA LEU A 55 -3.14 5.88 7.60
C LEU A 55 -4.10 5.02 8.43
N MET A 56 -4.66 3.94 7.86
CA MET A 56 -5.49 2.97 8.57
C MET A 56 -4.70 2.30 9.71
N ALA A 57 -3.45 1.91 9.47
CA ALA A 57 -2.59 1.29 10.48
C ALA A 57 -2.27 2.27 11.62
N ILE A 58 -1.95 3.53 11.30
CA ILE A 58 -1.71 4.59 12.28
C ILE A 58 -2.98 4.84 13.10
N ARG A 59 -4.15 4.97 12.44
CA ARG A 59 -5.45 5.16 13.12
C ARG A 59 -5.74 4.02 14.08
N PHE A 60 -5.49 2.78 13.65
CA PHE A 60 -5.72 1.59 14.45
C PHE A 60 -4.82 1.48 15.68
N VAL A 61 -3.60 2.02 15.61
CA VAL A 61 -2.72 2.16 16.78
C VAL A 61 -3.20 3.31 17.67
N ALA A 62 -3.50 4.47 17.09
CA ALA A 62 -3.93 5.65 17.85
C ALA A 62 -5.27 5.47 18.60
N ASP A 63 -6.23 4.73 18.05
CA ASP A 63 -7.49 4.39 18.74
C ASP A 63 -7.31 3.43 19.92
N ARG A 64 -6.15 2.78 20.05
CA ARG A 64 -5.88 1.88 21.18
C ARG A 64 -5.28 2.60 22.39
N ASP A 65 -4.79 3.81 22.20
CA ASP A 65 -4.17 4.63 23.23
C ASP A 65 -5.16 5.65 23.86
N ALA A 66 -6.43 5.65 23.42
CA ALA A 66 -7.54 6.49 23.89
C ALA A 66 -8.57 5.69 24.69
#